data_AF-A0AA96RML6-F1
#
_entry.id   AF-A0AA96RML6-F1
#
_cell.length_a   1.000
_cell.length_b   1.000
_cell.length_c   1.000
_cell.angle_alpha   90.00
_cell.angle_beta   90.00
_cell.angle_gamma   90.00
#
_symmetry.space_group_name_H-M   'P 1'
#
loop_
_entity.id
_entity.type
_entity.pdbx_description
1 polymer ?
#
loop_
_entity_poly.entity_id
_entity_poly.type
_entity_poly.pdbx_seq_one_letter_code
_entity_poly.pdbx_strand_id
1 'polypeptide(L)'
;MDFLSYHFYASGSAEDSDAYIYNRIYNGSSPMSGGLAKHTKDIRDILTAESPKRSIGLWLDEYNISWSWNINDSRMRNVKGAVFDALAMIYAHKNGADATMAWNEKDGTYGKIDSDNHLRVSAQVFHLFNSFLIGKQVVDKTSNEENIVSFAVKNADSKQYATALVNRGAEDRVVQLSMLNWKPADIVISG
;
A
#
# COMPACT_ATOMS: atom_id res chain seq x y z
N MET A 1 7.11 -0.59 25.80
CA MET A 1 7.17 -0.61 24.33
C MET A 1 5.85 -0.12 23.78
N ASP A 2 5.83 1.05 23.15
CA ASP A 2 4.59 1.67 22.66
C ASP A 2 4.25 1.22 21.24
N PHE A 3 5.28 0.94 20.45
CA PHE A 3 5.18 0.33 19.13
C PHE A 3 6.33 -0.65 18.90
N LEU A 4 6.12 -1.58 17.98
CA LEU A 4 7.14 -2.42 17.35
C LEU A 4 7.22 -1.99 15.89
N SER A 5 8.43 -1.82 15.37
CA SER A 5 8.63 -1.62 13.95
C SER A 5 9.23 -2.83 13.25
N TYR A 6 9.01 -2.91 11.94
CA TYR A 6 9.49 -3.99 11.08
C TYR A 6 9.65 -3.47 9.65
N HIS A 7 10.53 -4.13 8.89
CA HIS A 7 10.94 -3.69 7.57
C HIS A 7 10.49 -4.72 6.52
N PHE A 8 10.22 -4.27 5.29
CA PHE A 8 9.90 -5.19 4.19
C PHE A 8 10.50 -4.76 2.85
N TYR A 9 11.09 -5.74 2.16
CA TYR A 9 11.60 -5.58 0.81
C TYR A 9 11.12 -6.72 -0.08
N ALA A 10 10.56 -6.38 -1.24
CA ALA A 10 9.92 -7.38 -2.09
C ALA A 10 10.91 -8.27 -2.84
N SER A 11 12.03 -7.70 -3.29
CA SER A 11 13.03 -8.33 -4.14
C SER A 11 14.45 -7.83 -3.82
N GLY A 12 15.46 -8.58 -4.26
CA GLY A 12 16.86 -8.15 -4.31
C GLY A 12 17.39 -7.93 -5.73
N SER A 13 16.55 -8.00 -6.76
CA SER A 13 16.94 -7.93 -8.17
C SER A 13 16.06 -6.94 -8.95
N ALA A 14 16.71 -6.04 -9.70
CA ALA A 14 16.04 -5.10 -10.61
C ALA A 14 15.37 -5.81 -11.81
N GLU A 15 15.75 -7.06 -12.09
CA GLU A 15 15.29 -7.82 -13.26
C GLU A 15 14.02 -8.66 -12.99
N ASP A 16 13.59 -8.77 -11.73
CA ASP A 16 12.36 -9.48 -11.41
C ASP A 16 11.15 -8.80 -12.07
N SER A 17 10.10 -9.56 -12.41
CA SER A 17 8.91 -8.96 -13.03
C SER A 17 8.10 -8.11 -12.06
N ASP A 18 7.33 -7.16 -12.60
CA ASP A 18 6.38 -6.36 -11.80
C ASP A 18 5.37 -7.26 -11.07
N ALA A 19 4.89 -8.30 -11.75
CA ALA A 19 4.00 -9.29 -11.14
C ALA A 19 4.65 -10.00 -9.94
N TYR A 20 5.94 -10.34 -10.03
CA TYR A 20 6.69 -10.95 -8.94
C TYR A 20 6.75 -10.04 -7.72
N ILE A 21 7.18 -8.78 -7.90
CA ILE A 21 7.33 -7.82 -6.77
C ILE A 21 5.98 -7.51 -6.12
N TYR A 22 4.89 -7.40 -6.90
CA TYR A 22 3.57 -7.13 -6.35
C TYR A 22 2.97 -8.36 -5.67
N ASN A 23 3.26 -9.57 -6.17
CA ASN A 23 2.83 -10.81 -5.53
C ASN A 23 3.53 -11.04 -4.19
N ARG A 24 4.73 -10.51 -3.98
CA ARG A 24 5.40 -10.51 -2.68
C ARG A 24 4.70 -9.63 -1.64
N ILE A 25 3.89 -8.67 -2.05
CA ILE A 25 3.06 -7.89 -1.13
C ILE A 25 1.80 -8.67 -0.72
N TYR A 26 1.01 -9.11 -1.72
CA TYR A 26 -0.33 -9.69 -1.53
C TYR A 26 -0.32 -11.21 -1.29
N ASN A 27 0.41 -11.97 -2.10
CA ASN A 27 0.14 -13.38 -2.35
C ASN A 27 1.12 -14.32 -1.60
N GLY A 28 0.64 -14.92 -0.51
CA GLY A 28 1.33 -15.98 0.23
C GLY A 28 1.46 -17.33 -0.50
N SER A 29 0.94 -17.47 -1.73
CA SER A 29 1.08 -18.67 -2.56
C SER A 29 2.45 -18.78 -3.25
N SER A 30 3.27 -17.72 -3.19
CA SER A 30 4.68 -17.84 -3.56
C SER A 30 5.40 -18.67 -2.48
N PRO A 31 6.14 -19.73 -2.82
CA PRO A 31 6.82 -20.62 -1.86
C PRO A 31 7.91 -19.94 -1.00
N MET A 32 8.09 -18.61 -1.12
CA MET A 32 8.82 -17.82 -0.15
C MET A 32 7.84 -17.32 0.93
N SER A 33 7.81 -18.05 2.04
CA SER A 33 6.92 -18.00 3.21
C SER A 33 6.77 -16.67 3.98
N GLY A 34 6.94 -15.49 3.37
CA GLY A 34 6.98 -14.21 4.08
C GLY A 34 6.70 -12.98 3.23
N GLY A 35 5.57 -12.96 2.49
CA GLY A 35 5.10 -11.73 1.84
C GLY A 35 4.62 -10.69 2.86
N LEU A 36 4.54 -9.41 2.47
CA LEU A 36 4.24 -8.30 3.39
C LEU A 36 2.93 -8.50 4.17
N ALA A 37 1.85 -8.87 3.47
CA ALA A 37 0.54 -9.09 4.09
C ALA A 37 0.62 -10.14 5.20
N LYS A 38 1.18 -11.32 4.91
CA LYS A 38 1.34 -12.40 5.88
C LYS A 38 2.25 -11.99 7.02
N HIS A 39 3.41 -11.40 6.72
CA HIS A 39 4.38 -11.01 7.74
C HIS A 39 3.80 -10.00 8.74
N THR A 40 3.09 -9.00 8.22
CA THR A 40 2.37 -8.01 9.04
C THR A 40 1.34 -8.68 9.94
N LYS A 41 0.54 -9.60 9.37
CA LYS A 41 -0.50 -10.33 10.10
C LYS A 41 0.10 -11.20 11.22
N ASP A 42 1.16 -11.93 10.91
CA ASP A 42 1.85 -12.79 11.88
C ASP A 42 2.37 -11.96 13.06
N ILE A 43 3.01 -10.81 12.81
CA ILE A 43 3.50 -9.92 13.86
C ILE A 43 2.34 -9.36 14.69
N ARG A 44 1.26 -8.90 14.05
CA ARG A 44 0.06 -8.40 14.75
C ARG A 44 -0.54 -9.47 15.65
N ASP A 45 -0.61 -10.72 15.19
CA ASP A 45 -1.15 -11.83 15.97
C ASP A 45 -0.27 -12.13 17.19
N ILE A 46 1.05 -12.14 17.02
CA ILE A 46 2.01 -12.29 18.13
C ILE A 46 1.83 -11.15 19.15
N LEU A 47 1.82 -9.89 18.71
CA LEU A 47 1.65 -8.74 19.61
C LEU A 47 0.32 -8.80 20.38
N THR A 48 -0.75 -9.26 19.73
CA THR A 48 -2.07 -9.39 20.35
C THR A 48 -2.08 -10.51 21.41
N ALA A 49 -1.40 -11.62 21.13
CA ALA A 49 -1.27 -12.74 22.06
C ALA A 49 -0.42 -12.40 23.29
N GLU A 50 0.72 -11.72 23.08
CA GLU A 50 1.66 -11.34 24.15
C GLU A 50 1.21 -10.12 24.95
N SER A 51 0.37 -9.25 24.37
CA SER A 51 -0.14 -8.04 25.02
C SER A 51 -1.67 -7.91 24.89
N PRO A 52 -2.46 -8.86 25.44
CA PRO A 52 -3.90 -8.94 25.20
C PRO A 52 -4.70 -7.79 25.84
N LYS A 53 -4.11 -7.08 26.81
CA LYS A 53 -4.75 -5.96 27.52
C LYS A 53 -4.38 -4.59 26.96
N ARG A 54 -3.44 -4.52 26.01
CA ARG A 54 -2.95 -3.25 25.44
C ARG A 54 -2.55 -3.45 24.00
N SER A 55 -3.16 -2.68 23.10
CA SER A 55 -2.71 -2.62 21.71
C SER A 55 -1.31 -1.99 21.64
N ILE A 56 -0.35 -2.72 21.09
CA ILE A 56 0.98 -2.22 20.75
C ILE A 56 0.93 -1.75 19.31
N GLY A 57 1.44 -0.55 19.03
CA GLY A 57 1.54 -0.03 17.67
C GLY A 57 2.40 -0.97 16.80
N LEU A 58 2.03 -1.19 15.55
CA LEU A 58 2.82 -1.96 14.59
C LEU A 58 3.15 -1.10 13.38
N TRP A 59 4.41 -0.75 13.20
CA TRP A 59 4.84 0.22 12.19
C TRP A 59 5.70 -0.46 11.13
N LEU A 60 5.27 -0.40 9.87
CA LEU A 60 6.14 -0.71 8.73
C LEU A 60 7.00 0.52 8.47
N ASP A 61 8.11 0.68 9.19
CA ASP A 61 8.91 1.92 9.16
C ASP A 61 9.96 1.97 8.05
N GLU A 62 10.12 0.87 7.33
CA GLU A 62 10.98 0.81 6.16
C GLU A 62 10.42 -0.16 5.12
N TYR A 63 10.14 0.34 3.92
CA TYR A 63 9.82 -0.54 2.80
C TYR A 63 10.23 0.03 1.45
N ASN A 64 10.54 -0.87 0.51
CA ASN A 64 10.79 -0.63 -0.91
C ASN A 64 10.72 -1.93 -1.73
N ILE A 65 10.83 -1.82 -3.05
CA ILE A 65 11.09 -2.97 -3.90
C ILE A 65 12.40 -3.67 -3.50
N SER A 66 13.46 -2.92 -3.20
CA SER A 66 14.80 -3.45 -2.90
C SER A 66 15.46 -2.82 -1.67
N TRP A 67 16.31 -3.61 -1.01
CA TRP A 67 16.95 -3.29 0.28
C TRP A 67 18.30 -2.58 0.17
N SER A 68 18.88 -2.48 -1.03
CA SER A 68 20.22 -1.93 -1.23
C SER A 68 20.21 -0.76 -2.21
N TRP A 69 20.88 0.33 -1.88
CA TRP A 69 21.12 1.46 -2.78
C TRP A 69 21.83 1.05 -4.08
N ASN A 70 22.69 0.02 -4.02
CA ASN A 70 23.51 -0.41 -5.15
C ASN A 70 22.70 -1.05 -6.28
N ILE A 71 21.52 -1.60 -5.97
CA ILE A 71 20.61 -2.16 -6.98
C ILE A 71 20.06 -1.03 -7.87
N ASN A 72 19.90 0.18 -7.30
CA ASN A 72 19.39 1.36 -7.97
C ASN A 72 18.12 1.09 -8.80
N ASP A 73 17.18 0.35 -8.22
CA ASP A 73 16.01 -0.14 -8.95
C ASP A 73 15.19 1.02 -9.52
N SER A 74 15.18 1.13 -10.86
CA SER A 74 14.53 2.24 -11.56
C SER A 74 13.02 2.24 -11.41
N ARG A 75 12.42 1.10 -11.03
CA ARG A 75 10.98 0.97 -10.82
C ARG A 75 10.50 1.87 -9.70
N MET A 76 11.31 2.10 -8.66
CA MET A 76 10.96 3.00 -7.55
C MET A 76 10.81 4.47 -7.98
N ARG A 77 11.28 4.83 -9.18
CA ARG A 77 11.26 6.20 -9.72
C ARG A 77 10.15 6.44 -10.74
N ASN A 78 9.37 5.42 -11.07
CA ASN A 78 8.31 5.50 -12.08
C ASN A 78 6.97 4.95 -11.56
N VAL A 79 6.01 4.76 -12.46
CA VAL A 79 4.65 4.28 -12.14
C VAL A 79 4.64 2.94 -11.41
N LYS A 80 5.64 2.09 -11.61
CA LYS A 80 5.74 0.77 -10.97
C LYS A 80 5.99 0.90 -9.46
N GLY A 81 6.85 1.83 -9.07
CA GLY A 81 7.08 2.19 -7.67
C GLY A 81 5.85 2.80 -7.02
N ALA A 82 5.09 3.62 -7.76
CA ALA A 82 3.82 4.16 -7.28
C ALA A 82 2.79 3.06 -7.01
N VAL A 83 2.66 2.07 -7.92
CA VAL A 83 1.81 0.89 -7.70
C VAL A 83 2.31 0.09 -6.49
N PHE A 84 3.63 -0.16 -6.40
CA PHE A 84 4.24 -0.86 -5.27
C PHE A 84 3.90 -0.20 -3.92
N ASP A 85 4.10 1.13 -3.81
CA ASP A 85 3.83 1.88 -2.59
C ASP A 85 2.35 1.80 -2.19
N ALA A 86 1.44 1.99 -3.16
CA ALA A 86 0.01 1.89 -2.92
C ALA A 86 -0.38 0.50 -2.38
N LEU A 87 0.14 -0.56 -2.99
CA LEU A 87 -0.09 -1.94 -2.54
C LEU A 87 0.50 -2.18 -1.15
N ALA A 88 1.72 -1.73 -0.89
CA ALA A 88 2.37 -1.90 0.41
C ALA A 88 1.57 -1.23 1.53
N MET A 89 1.15 0.02 1.33
CA MET A 89 0.32 0.77 2.28
C MET A 89 -1.01 0.06 2.54
N ILE A 90 -1.72 -0.36 1.48
CA ILE A 90 -3.02 -1.03 1.60
C ILE A 90 -2.88 -2.35 2.37
N TYR A 91 -1.94 -3.22 1.98
CA TYR A 91 -1.84 -4.54 2.58
C TYR A 91 -1.21 -4.54 3.96
N ALA A 92 -0.28 -3.62 4.26
CA ALA A 92 0.19 -3.44 5.63
C ALA A 92 -0.98 -3.04 6.54
N HIS A 93 -1.77 -2.04 6.14
CA HIS A 93 -2.92 -1.59 6.92
C HIS A 93 -4.00 -2.68 7.07
N LYS A 94 -4.41 -3.33 5.96
CA LYS A 94 -5.39 -4.44 5.98
C LYS A 94 -4.99 -5.60 6.90
N ASN A 95 -3.69 -5.77 7.15
CA ASN A 95 -3.16 -6.85 8.00
C ASN A 95 -2.70 -6.38 9.39
N GLY A 96 -2.98 -5.13 9.76
CA GLY A 96 -2.85 -4.64 11.12
C GLY A 96 -1.65 -3.76 11.40
N ALA A 97 -0.95 -3.24 10.39
CA ALA A 97 -0.04 -2.12 10.60
C ALA A 97 -0.81 -0.83 10.89
N ASP A 98 -0.33 -0.07 11.87
CA ASP A 98 -0.88 1.23 12.29
C ASP A 98 -0.22 2.40 11.55
N ALA A 99 0.98 2.20 11.04
CA ALA A 99 1.72 3.21 10.29
C ALA A 99 2.63 2.56 9.24
N THR A 100 2.93 3.33 8.18
CA THR A 100 3.86 2.94 7.12
C THR A 100 4.78 4.11 6.78
N MET A 101 6.08 3.88 6.62
CA MET A 101 7.08 4.86 6.19
C MET A 101 7.94 4.23 5.08
N ALA A 102 7.92 4.81 3.88
CA ALA A 102 8.75 4.34 2.79
C ALA A 102 10.19 4.84 2.93
N TRP A 103 11.13 4.04 2.47
CA TRP A 103 12.53 4.42 2.41
C TRP A 103 12.83 5.02 1.03
N ASN A 104 13.43 6.19 0.85
CA ASN A 104 13.38 7.36 1.71
C ASN A 104 12.45 8.42 1.09
N GLU A 105 12.33 9.55 1.77
CA GLU A 105 11.62 10.72 1.26
C GLU A 105 12.40 11.44 0.16
N LYS A 106 13.71 11.65 0.32
CA LYS A 106 14.56 12.38 -0.64
C LYS A 106 15.92 11.71 -0.87
N ASP A 107 16.18 11.25 -2.09
CA ASP A 107 17.47 10.68 -2.51
C ASP A 107 17.57 10.50 -4.06
N GLY A 108 18.65 9.86 -4.55
CA GLY A 108 18.86 9.57 -5.98
C GLY A 108 18.26 8.25 -6.51
N THR A 109 17.69 7.41 -5.65
CA THR A 109 17.36 6.00 -5.92
C THR A 109 15.92 5.60 -5.54
N TYR A 110 15.49 5.77 -4.28
CA TYR A 110 14.18 5.33 -3.75
C TYR A 110 13.25 6.47 -3.28
N GLY A 111 13.82 7.66 -3.10
CA GLY A 111 13.22 8.94 -2.77
C GLY A 111 11.92 9.20 -3.50
N LYS A 112 10.89 9.66 -2.77
CA LYS A 112 9.68 10.23 -3.38
C LYS A 112 9.96 11.63 -3.95
N ILE A 113 11.05 12.24 -3.50
CA ILE A 113 11.65 13.47 -3.99
C ILE A 113 13.05 13.13 -4.52
N ASP A 114 13.43 13.63 -5.68
CA ASP A 114 14.80 13.46 -6.18
C ASP A 114 15.81 14.41 -5.51
N SER A 115 17.10 14.28 -5.86
CA SER A 115 18.16 15.14 -5.33
C SER A 115 17.94 16.63 -5.61
N ASP A 116 17.27 16.96 -6.69
CA ASP A 116 17.02 18.31 -7.20
C ASP A 116 15.69 18.91 -6.71
N ASN A 117 14.97 18.19 -5.83
CA ASN A 117 13.67 18.55 -5.25
C ASN A 117 12.47 18.40 -6.18
N HIS A 118 12.56 17.59 -7.24
CA HIS A 118 11.39 17.23 -8.02
C HIS A 118 10.65 16.05 -7.38
N LEU A 119 9.32 16.16 -7.35
CA LEU A 119 8.45 15.06 -6.92
C LEU A 119 8.47 13.93 -7.96
N ARG A 120 8.69 12.70 -7.49
CA ARG A 120 8.52 11.49 -8.30
C ARG A 120 7.06 11.05 -8.29
N VAL A 121 6.71 10.17 -9.23
CA VAL A 121 5.33 9.68 -9.40
C VAL A 121 4.74 9.12 -8.11
N SER A 122 5.56 8.40 -7.33
CA SER A 122 5.15 7.83 -6.06
C SER A 122 4.73 8.88 -5.02
N ALA A 123 5.31 10.09 -5.01
CA ALA A 123 4.89 11.17 -4.10
C ALA A 123 3.40 11.52 -4.26
N GLN A 124 2.85 11.37 -5.46
CA GLN A 124 1.42 11.59 -5.71
C GLN A 124 0.55 10.55 -5.01
N VAL A 125 1.02 9.30 -4.89
CA VAL A 125 0.31 8.25 -4.14
C VAL A 125 0.19 8.63 -2.67
N PHE A 126 1.31 9.04 -2.05
CA PHE A 126 1.31 9.51 -0.66
C PHE A 126 0.39 10.71 -0.48
N HIS A 127 0.45 11.70 -1.39
CA HIS A 127 -0.42 12.86 -1.33
C HIS A 127 -1.91 12.45 -1.40
N LEU A 128 -2.29 11.61 -2.35
CA LEU A 128 -3.67 11.16 -2.52
C LEU A 128 -4.15 10.35 -1.31
N PHE A 129 -3.35 9.41 -0.82
CA PHE A 129 -3.72 8.57 0.31
C PHE A 129 -3.86 9.40 1.59
N ASN A 130 -2.90 10.27 1.87
CA ASN A 130 -2.93 11.12 3.06
C ASN A 130 -3.98 12.23 2.99
N SER A 131 -4.47 12.59 1.80
CA SER A 131 -5.50 13.64 1.66
C SER A 131 -6.92 13.07 1.63
N PHE A 132 -7.12 11.91 1.01
CA PHE A 132 -8.46 11.38 0.71
C PHE A 132 -8.81 10.09 1.45
N LEU A 133 -7.84 9.25 1.79
CA LEU A 133 -8.09 7.98 2.48
C LEU A 133 -8.05 8.12 4.00
N ILE A 134 -8.57 9.23 4.52
CA ILE A 134 -8.71 9.50 5.96
C ILE A 134 -10.07 9.01 6.44
N GLY A 135 -10.08 8.02 7.33
CA GLY A 135 -11.31 7.55 7.98
C GLY A 135 -11.19 6.12 8.48
N LYS A 136 -12.35 5.52 8.77
CA LYS A 136 -12.42 4.10 9.08
C LYS A 136 -12.44 3.29 7.79
N GLN A 137 -11.60 2.27 7.70
CA GLN A 137 -11.68 1.30 6.61
C GLN A 137 -13.11 0.73 6.50
N VAL A 138 -13.64 0.65 5.29
CA VAL A 138 -14.86 -0.10 5.00
C VAL A 138 -14.50 -1.47 4.44
N VAL A 139 -15.41 -2.43 4.59
CA VAL A 139 -15.24 -3.74 3.96
C VAL A 139 -15.32 -3.56 2.45
N ASP A 140 -14.24 -3.94 1.77
CA ASP A 140 -14.13 -3.93 0.32
C ASP A 140 -13.77 -5.34 -0.20
N LYS A 141 -14.15 -5.63 -1.44
CA LYS A 141 -13.79 -6.88 -2.12
C LYS A 141 -13.65 -6.61 -3.61
N THR A 142 -12.63 -7.21 -4.21
CA THR A 142 -12.43 -7.30 -5.66
C THR A 142 -12.69 -8.73 -6.13
N SER A 143 -13.14 -8.89 -7.38
CA SER A 143 -13.29 -10.21 -8.01
C SER A 143 -11.97 -10.75 -8.55
N ASN A 144 -10.94 -9.90 -8.66
CA ASN A 144 -9.64 -10.27 -9.22
C ASN A 144 -8.51 -9.45 -8.57
N GLU A 145 -8.04 -9.92 -7.41
CA GLU A 145 -7.00 -9.24 -6.64
C GLU A 145 -5.59 -9.34 -7.25
N GLU A 146 -5.40 -10.24 -8.21
CA GLU A 146 -4.15 -10.33 -8.98
C GLU A 146 -4.00 -9.16 -9.97
N ASN A 147 -5.11 -8.51 -10.35
CA ASN A 147 -5.10 -7.40 -11.31
C ASN A 147 -5.53 -6.07 -10.68
N ILE A 148 -6.61 -6.06 -9.89
CA ILE A 148 -7.17 -4.84 -9.30
C ILE A 148 -7.26 -5.01 -7.80
N VAL A 149 -6.58 -4.15 -7.06
CA VAL A 149 -6.69 -4.06 -5.60
C VAL A 149 -7.58 -2.87 -5.24
N SER A 150 -8.57 -3.11 -4.39
CA SER A 150 -9.42 -2.07 -3.84
C SER A 150 -9.02 -1.74 -2.40
N PHE A 151 -9.27 -0.49 -2.01
CA PHE A 151 -9.28 -0.05 -0.63
C PHE A 151 -10.28 1.09 -0.50
N ALA A 152 -11.04 1.11 0.58
CA ALA A 152 -12.01 2.17 0.78
C ALA A 152 -12.12 2.57 2.26
N VAL A 153 -12.43 3.84 2.48
CA VAL A 153 -12.66 4.40 3.81
C VAL A 153 -13.95 5.19 3.85
N LYS A 154 -14.50 5.31 5.06
CA LYS A 154 -15.55 6.24 5.40
C LYS A 154 -15.00 7.24 6.41
N ASN A 155 -14.97 8.51 6.03
CA ASN A 155 -14.66 9.59 6.96
C ASN A 155 -15.86 9.79 7.89
N ALA A 156 -15.62 9.71 9.20
CA ALA A 156 -16.70 9.80 10.20
C ALA A 156 -17.29 11.21 10.28
N ASP A 157 -16.45 12.24 10.09
CA ASP A 157 -16.81 13.64 10.29
C ASP A 157 -17.53 14.20 9.06
N SER A 158 -16.97 13.98 7.87
CA SER A 158 -17.57 14.48 6.61
C SER A 158 -18.63 13.56 6.03
N LYS A 159 -18.77 12.33 6.55
CA LYS A 159 -19.58 11.24 5.97
C LYS A 159 -19.23 10.90 4.51
N GLN A 160 -18.10 11.38 4.02
CA GLN A 160 -17.61 11.08 2.67
C GLN A 160 -16.99 9.68 2.64
N TYR A 161 -17.12 9.06 1.47
CA TYR A 161 -16.50 7.79 1.14
C TYR A 161 -15.40 8.08 0.13
N ALA A 162 -14.25 7.44 0.31
CA ALA A 162 -13.17 7.48 -0.65
C ALA A 162 -12.74 6.05 -0.97
N THR A 163 -12.52 5.78 -2.25
CA THR A 163 -12.10 4.47 -2.75
C THR A 163 -10.85 4.66 -3.60
N ALA A 164 -9.82 3.87 -3.31
CA ALA A 164 -8.68 3.67 -4.17
C ALA A 164 -8.84 2.36 -4.94
N LEU A 165 -8.52 2.41 -6.24
CA LEU A 165 -8.39 1.27 -7.12
C LEU A 165 -6.97 1.28 -7.68
N VAL A 166 -6.23 0.20 -7.44
CA VAL A 166 -4.87 0.05 -7.92
C VAL A 166 -4.88 -1.03 -9.00
N ASN A 167 -4.66 -0.62 -10.25
CA ASN A 167 -4.35 -1.56 -11.31
C ASN A 167 -2.88 -2.00 -11.19
N ARG A 168 -2.68 -3.27 -10.88
CA ARG A 168 -1.38 -3.91 -10.76
C ARG A 168 -1.12 -4.93 -11.87
N GLY A 169 -1.99 -4.99 -12.87
CA GLY A 169 -1.79 -5.72 -14.12
C GLY A 169 -1.07 -4.86 -15.18
N ALA A 170 -0.65 -5.48 -16.27
CA ALA A 170 0.05 -4.81 -17.37
C ALA A 170 -0.89 -4.04 -18.32
N GLU A 171 -2.17 -4.39 -18.34
CA GLU A 171 -3.16 -3.89 -19.30
C GLU A 171 -4.16 -2.95 -18.63
N ASP A 172 -4.73 -2.04 -19.42
CA ASP A 172 -5.87 -1.21 -19.01
C ASP A 172 -7.09 -2.09 -18.66
N ARG A 173 -7.84 -1.66 -17.64
CA ARG A 173 -8.99 -2.40 -17.12
C ARG A 173 -10.19 -1.50 -16.93
N VAL A 174 -11.35 -2.00 -17.33
CA VAL A 174 -12.65 -1.43 -16.95
C VAL A 174 -13.08 -2.06 -15.63
N VAL A 175 -13.37 -1.22 -14.63
CA VAL A 175 -13.81 -1.66 -13.30
C VAL A 175 -15.24 -1.18 -13.07
N GLN A 176 -16.14 -2.11 -12.75
CA GLN A 176 -17.49 -1.78 -12.30
C GLN A 176 -17.53 -1.77 -10.77
N LEU A 177 -17.90 -0.63 -10.19
CA LEU A 177 -18.06 -0.49 -8.74
C LEU A 177 -19.48 -0.81 -8.31
N SER A 178 -19.62 -1.61 -7.26
CA SER A 178 -20.87 -1.84 -6.55
C SER A 178 -20.72 -1.39 -5.11
N MET A 179 -21.61 -0.51 -4.67
CA MET A 179 -21.60 0.05 -3.32
C MET A 179 -22.82 -0.49 -2.56
N LEU A 180 -22.58 -1.15 -1.43
CA LEU A 180 -23.64 -1.64 -0.56
C LEU A 180 -24.01 -0.57 0.47
N ASN A 181 -25.31 -0.32 0.65
CA ASN A 181 -25.83 0.61 1.66
C ASN A 181 -25.36 2.07 1.53
N TRP A 182 -24.90 2.46 0.34
CA TRP A 182 -24.56 3.83 -0.02
C TRP A 182 -24.87 4.06 -1.50
N LYS A 183 -25.36 5.26 -1.82
CA LYS A 183 -25.55 5.72 -3.20
C LYS A 183 -24.76 7.02 -3.37
N PRO A 184 -24.01 7.19 -4.46
CA PRO A 184 -23.45 8.49 -4.78
C PRO A 184 -24.59 9.51 -4.88
N ALA A 185 -24.36 10.72 -4.39
CA ALA A 185 -25.22 11.83 -4.76
C ALA A 185 -25.20 11.96 -6.28
N ASP A 186 -26.32 12.33 -6.90
CA ASP A 186 -26.39 12.54 -8.34
C ASP A 186 -25.24 13.46 -8.77
N ILE A 187 -24.39 12.98 -9.68
CA ILE A 187 -23.32 13.79 -10.25
C ILE A 187 -23.99 14.80 -11.18
N VAL A 188 -24.25 16.01 -10.65
CA VAL A 188 -24.65 17.14 -11.48
C VAL A 188 -23.39 17.60 -12.22
N ILE A 189 -23.22 17.12 -13.45
CA ILE A 189 -22.25 17.70 -14.38
C ILE A 189 -22.89 19.01 -14.88
N SER A 190 -22.50 20.14 -14.31
CA SER A 190 -22.77 21.44 -14.91
C SER A 190 -21.97 21.52 -16.21
N GLY A 191 -22.69 21.54 -17.35
CA GLY A 191 -22.11 21.77 -18.68
C GLY A 191 -21.67 23.21 -18.91
#